data_AF-A0AAV4QMA9-F1
#
_entry.id   AF-A0AAV4QMA9-F1
#
_cell.length_a   1.000
_cell.length_b   1.000
_cell.length_c   1.000
_cell.angle_alpha   90.00
_cell.angle_beta   90.00
_cell.angle_gamma   90.00
#
_symmetry.space_group_name_H-M   'P 1'
#
loop_
_entity.id
_entity.type
_entity.pdbx_description
1 polymer ?
#
loop_
_entity_poly.entity_id
_entity_poly.type
_entity_poly.pdbx_seq_one_letter_code
_entity_poly.pdbx_strand_id
1 'polypeptide(L)'
;MQQYRKTQKFKKGKSFVPVDQPGKNNKKFFQKVMEEYERKKTVINENKQRKEEKRKKIEEARKKYLKKKQENFKKLSQKTKWGQPVMKGRMEILLEKIQKSVANSK
;
A
#
# COMPACT_ATOMS: atom_id res chain seq x y z
N MET A 1 -12.12 -5.53 30.99
CA MET A 1 -11.58 -6.65 30.19
C MET A 1 -10.14 -6.32 29.78
N GLN A 2 -9.17 -6.64 30.63
CA GLN A 2 -7.74 -6.45 30.34
C GLN A 2 -7.24 -7.61 29.46
N GLN A 3 -6.75 -7.31 28.26
CA GLN A 3 -6.14 -8.33 27.41
C GLN A 3 -4.63 -8.38 27.66
N TYR A 4 -4.19 -9.47 28.28
CA TYR A 4 -2.78 -9.82 28.47
C TYR A 4 -2.09 -10.00 27.12
N ARG A 5 -1.16 -9.10 26.76
CA ARG A 5 -0.17 -9.36 25.71
C ARG A 5 0.92 -10.26 26.28
N LYS A 6 0.90 -11.55 25.93
CA LYS A 6 2.03 -12.46 26.16
C LYS A 6 3.28 -11.86 25.52
N THR A 7 4.26 -11.50 26.35
CA THR A 7 5.59 -11.10 25.89
C THR A 7 6.32 -12.33 25.38
N GLN A 8 6.53 -12.40 24.07
CA GLN A 8 7.43 -13.38 23.46
C GLN A 8 8.83 -13.09 23.98
N LYS A 9 9.36 -13.98 24.82
CA LYS A 9 10.73 -13.89 25.35
C LYS A 9 11.70 -13.90 24.16
N PHE A 10 12.34 -12.77 23.88
CA PHE A 10 13.46 -12.71 22.94
C PHE A 10 14.58 -13.59 23.50
N LYS A 11 14.86 -14.73 22.84
CA LYS A 11 16.06 -15.50 23.10
C LYS A 11 17.25 -14.59 22.78
N LYS A 12 18.01 -14.18 23.80
CA LYS A 12 19.29 -13.47 23.60
C LYS A 12 20.13 -14.32 22.65
N GLY A 13 20.35 -13.80 21.45
CA GLY A 13 21.26 -14.41 20.49
C GLY A 13 22.63 -14.56 21.14
N LYS A 14 23.27 -15.72 20.91
CA LYS A 14 24.64 -15.97 21.31
C LYS A 14 25.50 -14.78 20.87
N SER A 15 26.24 -14.18 21.79
CA SER A 15 27.25 -13.18 21.47
C SER A 15 28.26 -13.81 20.50
N PHE A 16 28.51 -13.14 19.38
CA PHE A 16 29.52 -13.55 18.42
C PHE A 16 30.89 -13.44 19.10
N VAL A 17 31.52 -14.60 19.37
CA VAL A 17 32.92 -14.65 19.78
C VAL A 17 33.70 -14.94 18.50
N PRO A 18 34.54 -14.02 17.99
CA PRO A 18 35.39 -14.31 16.86
C PRO A 18 36.44 -15.33 17.31
N VAL A 19 36.37 -16.54 16.77
CA VAL A 19 37.43 -17.54 16.94
C VAL A 19 38.51 -17.19 15.93
N ASP A 20 39.60 -16.60 16.41
CA ASP A 20 40.77 -16.28 15.60
C ASP A 20 41.55 -17.55 15.26
N GLN A 21 41.26 -18.15 14.09
CA GLN A 21 42.14 -19.15 13.48
C GLN A 21 43.15 -18.44 12.56
N PRO A 22 44.47 -18.57 12.79
CA PRO A 22 45.48 -17.96 11.95
C PRO A 22 45.68 -18.79 10.68
N GLY A 23 44.92 -18.47 9.62
CA GLY A 23 45.02 -19.19 8.36
C GLY A 23 44.40 -18.43 7.19
N LYS A 24 45.19 -17.58 6.53
CA LYS A 24 45.06 -17.09 5.13
C LYS A 24 43.65 -16.65 4.69
N ASN A 25 43.45 -15.32 4.56
CA ASN A 25 42.41 -14.58 3.79
C ASN A 25 41.48 -13.61 4.57
N ASN A 26 41.94 -13.00 5.66
CA ASN A 26 41.12 -12.07 6.47
C ASN A 26 40.60 -10.82 5.71
N LYS A 27 41.27 -10.39 4.62
CA LYS A 27 40.78 -9.31 3.74
C LYS A 27 39.44 -9.65 3.05
N LYS A 28 39.12 -10.95 2.85
CA LYS A 28 37.90 -11.40 2.18
C LYS A 28 36.67 -11.41 3.10
N PHE A 29 36.83 -11.52 4.41
CA PHE A 29 35.69 -11.54 5.34
C PHE A 29 35.06 -10.16 5.49
N PHE A 30 35.87 -9.14 5.80
CA PHE A 30 35.40 -7.76 5.92
C PHE A 30 34.75 -7.28 4.61
N GLN A 31 35.36 -7.58 3.47
CA GLN A 31 34.81 -7.24 2.15
C GLN A 31 33.46 -7.92 1.90
N LYS A 32 33.30 -9.20 2.24
CA LYS A 32 32.01 -9.92 2.15
C LYS A 32 30.95 -9.33 3.08
N VAL A 33 31.31 -8.95 4.30
CA VAL A 33 30.39 -8.33 5.25
C VAL A 33 29.91 -6.96 4.76
N MET A 34 30.82 -6.15 4.20
CA MET A 34 30.48 -4.86 3.59
C MET A 34 29.56 -5.05 2.37
N GLU A 35 29.86 -6.02 1.50
CA GLU A 35 29.04 -6.33 0.34
C GLU A 35 27.63 -6.81 0.74
N GLU A 36 27.52 -7.67 1.76
CA GLU A 36 26.22 -8.07 2.30
C GLU A 36 25.43 -6.91 2.91
N TYR A 37 26.13 -5.99 3.60
CA TYR A 37 25.51 -4.80 4.17
C TYR A 37 24.95 -3.90 3.06
N GLU A 38 25.71 -3.66 2.00
CA GLU A 38 25.27 -2.89 0.85
C GLU A 38 24.09 -3.54 0.14
N ARG A 39 24.16 -4.86 -0.12
CA ARG A 39 23.04 -5.62 -0.70
C ARG A 39 21.78 -5.53 0.16
N LYS A 40 21.89 -5.63 1.49
CA LYS A 40 20.74 -5.46 2.39
C LYS A 40 20.19 -4.03 2.34
N LYS A 41 21.07 -3.03 2.27
CA LYS A 41 20.69 -1.62 2.17
C LYS A 41 19.96 -1.32 0.86
N THR A 42 20.42 -1.85 -0.28
CA THR A 42 19.75 -1.67 -1.58
C THR A 42 18.37 -2.33 -1.58
N VAL A 43 18.26 -3.57 -1.10
CA VAL A 43 16.98 -4.29 -0.99
C VAL A 43 15.99 -3.54 -0.08
N ILE A 44 16.45 -2.99 1.04
CA ILE A 44 15.58 -2.19 1.93
C ILE A 44 15.10 -0.93 1.21
N ASN A 45 16.00 -0.24 0.50
CA ASN A 45 15.66 0.99 -0.22
C ASN A 45 14.66 0.72 -1.36
N GLU A 46 14.90 -0.30 -2.18
CA GLU A 46 13.98 -0.73 -3.23
C GLU A 46 12.61 -1.12 -2.66
N ASN A 47 12.58 -1.87 -1.57
CA ASN A 47 11.32 -2.23 -0.91
C ASN A 47 10.59 -1.00 -0.36
N LYS A 48 11.31 0.01 0.14
CA LYS A 48 10.74 1.27 0.61
C LYS A 48 10.13 2.04 -0.56
N GLN A 49 10.86 2.19 -1.66
CA GLN A 49 10.38 2.86 -2.88
C GLN A 49 9.14 2.17 -3.45
N ARG A 50 9.17 0.84 -3.61
CA ARG A 50 8.00 0.06 -4.08
C ARG A 50 6.79 0.22 -3.18
N LYS A 51 6.97 0.26 -1.84
CA LYS A 51 5.87 0.49 -0.89
C LYS A 51 5.31 1.90 -1.02
N GLU A 52 6.17 2.90 -1.19
CA GLU A 52 5.76 4.29 -1.35
C GLU A 52 4.99 4.50 -2.65
N GLU A 53 5.46 3.96 -3.76
CA GLU A 53 4.75 4.00 -5.04
C GLU A 53 3.38 3.32 -4.97
N LYS A 54 3.30 2.15 -4.33
CA LYS A 54 2.01 1.48 -4.10
C LYS A 54 1.06 2.33 -3.27
N ARG A 55 1.57 2.97 -2.21
CA ARG A 55 0.78 3.90 -1.38
C ARG A 55 0.26 5.09 -2.19
N LYS A 56 1.11 5.74 -3.00
CA LYS A 56 0.73 6.86 -3.87
C LYS A 56 -0.37 6.44 -4.85
N LYS A 57 -0.20 5.30 -5.54
CA LYS A 57 -1.21 4.75 -6.47
C LYS A 57 -2.57 4.50 -5.78
N ILE A 58 -2.56 3.90 -4.59
CA ILE A 58 -3.79 3.65 -3.81
C ILE A 58 -4.43 4.97 -3.38
N GLU A 59 -3.64 5.93 -2.91
CA GLU A 59 -4.14 7.23 -2.46
C GLU A 59 -4.77 8.02 -3.61
N GLU A 60 -4.14 8.02 -4.79
CA GLU A 60 -4.68 8.64 -6.00
C GLU A 60 -5.99 7.97 -6.43
N ALA A 61 -6.05 6.63 -6.45
CA ALA A 61 -7.27 5.89 -6.75
C ALA A 61 -8.39 6.22 -5.75
N ARG A 62 -8.06 6.32 -4.46
CA ARG A 62 -8.99 6.70 -3.39
C ARG A 62 -9.51 8.13 -3.57
N LYS A 63 -8.63 9.09 -3.91
CA LYS A 63 -9.00 10.49 -4.18
C LYS A 63 -9.94 10.58 -5.38
N LYS A 64 -9.63 9.89 -6.48
CA LYS A 64 -10.51 9.82 -7.67
C LYS A 64 -11.87 9.22 -7.35
N TYR A 65 -11.91 8.13 -6.59
CA TYR A 65 -13.15 7.50 -6.14
C TYR A 65 -14.00 8.45 -5.28
N LEU A 66 -13.39 9.09 -4.28
CA LEU A 66 -14.08 10.02 -3.39
C LEU A 66 -14.65 11.21 -4.16
N LYS A 67 -13.87 11.80 -5.06
CA LYS A 67 -14.31 12.91 -5.92
C LYS A 67 -15.53 12.50 -6.75
N LYS A 68 -15.46 11.36 -7.44
CA LYS A 68 -16.58 10.83 -8.23
C LYS A 68 -17.81 10.52 -7.38
N LYS A 69 -17.60 9.94 -6.19
CA LYS A 69 -18.69 9.65 -5.24
C LYS A 69 -19.40 10.94 -4.82
N GLN A 70 -18.66 11.99 -4.51
CA GLN A 70 -19.23 13.29 -4.15
C GLN A 70 -19.99 13.93 -5.30
N GLU A 71 -19.45 13.92 -6.52
CA GLU A 71 -20.12 14.43 -7.72
C GLU A 71 -21.43 13.69 -8.00
N ASN A 72 -21.41 12.36 -7.93
CA ASN A 72 -22.61 11.55 -8.07
C ASN A 72 -23.62 11.83 -6.98
N PHE A 73 -23.18 11.96 -5.72
CA PHE A 73 -24.07 12.31 -4.62
C PHE A 73 -24.78 13.65 -4.86
N LYS A 74 -24.04 14.68 -5.30
CA LYS A 74 -24.61 15.99 -5.65
C LYS A 74 -25.68 15.85 -6.74
N LYS A 75 -25.43 15.10 -7.82
CA LYS A 75 -26.42 14.87 -8.88
C LYS A 75 -27.64 14.10 -8.38
N LEU A 76 -27.44 13.08 -7.56
CA LEU A 76 -28.52 12.21 -7.05
C LEU A 76 -29.38 12.93 -6.01
N SER A 77 -28.81 13.80 -5.19
CA SER A 77 -29.51 14.51 -4.11
C SER A 77 -30.27 15.75 -4.58
N GLN A 78 -30.03 16.22 -5.82
CA GLN A 78 -30.74 17.34 -6.41
C GLN A 78 -32.24 17.09 -6.50
N LYS A 79 -33.01 18.08 -6.04
CA LYS A 79 -34.46 18.11 -6.07
C LYS A 79 -34.94 19.41 -6.73
N THR A 80 -36.12 19.36 -7.33
CA THR A 80 -36.84 20.54 -7.81
C THR A 80 -37.38 21.33 -6.63
N LYS A 81 -37.92 22.54 -6.89
CA LYS A 81 -38.58 23.36 -5.86
C LYS A 81 -39.70 22.61 -5.12
N TRP A 82 -40.35 21.68 -5.80
CA TRP A 82 -41.42 20.83 -5.28
C TRP A 82 -40.93 19.55 -4.59
N GLY A 83 -39.62 19.41 -4.38
CA GLY A 83 -39.02 18.25 -3.71
C GLY A 83 -38.87 17.00 -4.57
N GLN A 84 -39.37 17.01 -5.82
CA GLN A 84 -39.19 15.90 -6.75
C GLN A 84 -37.72 15.77 -7.16
N PRO A 85 -37.22 14.56 -7.37
CA PRO A 85 -35.86 14.37 -7.82
C PRO A 85 -35.63 14.89 -9.24
N VAL A 86 -34.50 15.56 -9.46
CA VAL A 86 -34.11 15.98 -10.82
C VAL A 86 -33.64 14.75 -11.61
N MET A 87 -34.40 14.35 -12.63
CA MET A 87 -34.16 13.10 -13.34
C MET A 87 -32.94 13.12 -14.27
N LYS A 88 -32.62 14.26 -14.90
CA LYS A 88 -31.54 14.37 -15.90
C LYS A 88 -30.22 13.75 -15.42
N GLY A 89 -29.70 14.20 -14.28
CA GLY A 89 -28.43 13.68 -13.73
C GLY A 89 -28.49 12.23 -13.25
N ARG A 90 -29.67 11.76 -12.81
CA ARG A 90 -29.88 10.36 -12.39
C ARG A 90 -29.84 9.43 -13.60
N MET A 91 -30.46 9.84 -14.70
CA MET A 91 -30.47 9.08 -15.97
C MET A 91 -29.07 8.98 -16.57
N GLU A 92 -28.27 10.04 -16.53
CA GLU A 92 -26.85 10.00 -16.94
C GLU A 92 -26.06 8.93 -16.17
N ILE A 93 -26.21 8.88 -14.85
CA ILE A 93 -25.53 7.89 -13.99
C ILE A 93 -26.03 6.47 -14.29
N LEU A 94 -27.33 6.31 -14.53
CA LEU A 94 -27.92 5.02 -14.89
C LEU A 94 -27.36 4.50 -16.21
N LEU A 95 -27.32 5.36 -17.24
CA LEU A 95 -26.75 5.01 -18.54
C LEU A 95 -25.28 4.60 -18.42
N GLU A 96 -24.48 5.37 -17.67
CA GLU A 96 -23.06 5.05 -17.43
C GLU A 96 -22.91 3.66 -16.78
N LYS A 97 -23.78 3.28 -15.83
CA LYS A 97 -23.77 1.96 -15.20
C LYS A 97 -24.13 0.84 -16.18
N ILE A 98 -25.15 1.04 -17.01
CA ILE A 98 -25.56 0.06 -18.02
C ILE A 98 -24.42 -0.18 -19.02
N GLN A 99 -23.84 0.89 -19.56
CA GLN A 99 -22.72 0.80 -20.50
C GLN A 99 -21.53 0.05 -19.92
N LYS A 100 -21.18 0.30 -18.65
CA LYS A 100 -20.12 -0.43 -17.94
C LYS A 100 -20.45 -1.90 -17.72
N SER A 101 -21.68 -2.20 -17.33
CA SER A 101 -22.14 -3.57 -17.17
C SER A 101 -22.04 -4.35 -18.47
N VAL A 102 -22.46 -3.74 -19.59
CA VAL A 102 -22.39 -4.35 -20.92
C VAL A 102 -20.94 -4.49 -21.39
N ALA A 103 -20.09 -3.48 -21.19
CA ALA A 103 -18.67 -3.54 -21.57
C ALA A 103 -17.89 -4.59 -20.77
N ASN A 104 -18.20 -4.77 -19.48
CA ASN A 104 -17.53 -5.76 -18.62
C ASN A 104 -18.07 -7.19 -18.82
N SER A 105 -19.19 -7.36 -19.53
CA SER A 105 -19.80 -8.66 -19.85
C SER A 105 -19.33 -9.21 -21.22
N LYS A 106 -18.53 -8.44 -21.95
CA LYS A 106 -17.83 -8.88 -23.16
C LYS A 106 -16.42 -9.32 -22.80
#